data_AF-A0A131Z8N0-F1
#
_entry.id   AF-A0A131Z8N0-F1
#
_cell.length_a   1.000
_cell.length_b   1.000
_cell.length_c   1.000
_cell.angle_alpha   90.00
_cell.angle_beta   90.00
_cell.angle_gamma   90.00
#
_symmetry.space_group_name_H-M   'P 1'
#
loop_
_entity.id
_entity.type
_entity.pdbx_description
1 polymer ?
#
loop_
_entity_poly.entity_id
_entity_poly.type
_entity_poly.pdbx_seq_one_letter_code
_entity_poly.pdbx_strand_id
1 'polypeptide(L)'
;MDASSTYQELRDIANRLRILCIRATNASNSGHPTSCCSMAEIMSVLFFKTMRYRLDAPRDPSSDRLILSKGHAAPILYAAWSEAGLFPETELLKLRQIDNDLEGHPTPRLPFVDVATGSLGQGLSCAAGMAYTGKYFDKASYRTYCIIGDGESAEGSIWEALSFAGHYKLDNLVAIFDINRLGQSEPTAFQHQMEIYKTRLDSFGFNTYVIDGHDVE
;
A
#
# COMPACT_ATOMS: atom_id res chain seq x y z
N MET A 1 -0.08 -4.43 -26.94
CA MET A 1 -1.28 -3.64 -26.60
C MET A 1 -0.91 -2.18 -26.73
N ASP A 2 -1.82 -1.35 -27.21
CA ASP A 2 -1.62 0.11 -27.28
C ASP A 2 -1.48 0.67 -25.85
N ALA A 3 -0.58 1.63 -25.63
CA ALA A 3 -0.38 2.25 -24.32
C ALA A 3 -1.70 2.82 -23.79
N SER A 4 -2.50 3.44 -24.67
CA SER A 4 -3.84 3.95 -24.35
C SER A 4 -4.78 2.86 -23.79
N SER A 5 -4.78 1.67 -24.41
CA SER A 5 -5.60 0.53 -23.95
C SER A 5 -5.18 0.00 -22.58
N THR A 6 -3.88 0.07 -22.27
CA THR A 6 -3.34 -0.40 -20.99
C THR A 6 -3.72 0.54 -19.84
N TYR A 7 -3.68 1.85 -20.07
CA TYR A 7 -4.05 2.84 -19.06
C TYR A 7 -5.56 2.83 -18.76
N GLN A 8 -6.40 2.61 -19.78
CA GLN A 8 -7.83 2.46 -19.53
C GLN A 8 -8.13 1.23 -18.66
N GLU A 9 -7.46 0.11 -18.91
CA GLU A 9 -7.61 -1.10 -18.09
C GLU A 9 -7.25 -0.87 -16.62
N LEU A 10 -6.18 -0.12 -16.34
CA LEU A 10 -5.79 0.24 -14.97
C LEU A 10 -6.79 1.16 -14.27
N ARG A 11 -7.43 2.09 -15.01
CA ARG A 11 -8.53 2.92 -14.48
C ARG A 11 -9.75 2.07 -14.16
N ASP A 12 -10.08 1.11 -15.03
CA ASP A 12 -11.19 0.19 -14.81
C ASP A 12 -10.95 -0.73 -13.61
N ILE A 13 -9.72 -1.24 -13.45
CA ILE A 13 -9.30 -1.99 -12.26
C ILE A 13 -9.45 -1.12 -11.01
N ALA A 14 -8.93 0.10 -11.00
CA ALA A 14 -9.06 1.01 -9.84
C ALA A 14 -10.54 1.20 -9.45
N ASN A 15 -11.43 1.36 -10.42
CA ASN A 15 -12.87 1.45 -10.18
C ASN A 15 -13.47 0.15 -9.62
N ARG A 16 -13.06 -1.03 -10.11
CA ARG A 16 -13.48 -2.31 -9.51
C ARG A 16 -13.00 -2.44 -8.07
N LEU A 17 -11.75 -2.07 -7.79
CA LEU A 17 -11.21 -2.07 -6.42
C LEU A 17 -12.05 -1.19 -5.49
N ARG A 18 -12.45 0.02 -5.92
CA ARG A 18 -13.37 0.89 -5.16
C ARG A 18 -14.71 0.20 -4.87
N ILE A 19 -15.34 -0.38 -5.89
CA ILE A 19 -16.63 -1.08 -5.76
C ILE A 19 -16.52 -2.23 -4.77
N LEU A 20 -15.48 -3.06 -4.88
CA LEU A 20 -15.23 -4.18 -3.99
C LEU A 20 -15.02 -3.74 -2.54
N CYS A 21 -14.27 -2.67 -2.31
CA CYS A 21 -14.08 -2.10 -0.97
C CYS A 21 -15.39 -1.61 -0.35
N ILE A 22 -16.20 -0.89 -1.13
CA ILE A 22 -17.51 -0.39 -0.68
C ILE A 22 -18.44 -1.57 -0.33
N ARG A 23 -18.51 -2.58 -1.19
CA ARG A 23 -19.34 -3.79 -0.94
C ARG A 23 -18.89 -4.54 0.32
N ALA A 24 -17.58 -4.78 0.47
CA ALA A 24 -17.03 -5.50 1.62
C ALA A 24 -17.30 -4.75 2.93
N THR A 25 -16.99 -3.45 2.99
CA THR A 25 -17.18 -2.64 4.21
C THR A 25 -18.65 -2.41 4.56
N ASN A 26 -19.53 -2.34 3.55
CA ASN A 26 -20.97 -2.32 3.76
C ASN A 26 -21.48 -3.66 4.33
N ALA A 27 -21.02 -4.79 3.79
CA ALA A 27 -21.40 -6.12 4.29
C ALA A 27 -20.96 -6.35 5.75
N SER A 28 -19.80 -5.83 6.15
CA SER A 28 -19.29 -5.91 7.52
C SER A 28 -19.83 -4.84 8.48
N ASN A 29 -20.67 -3.92 8.00
CA ASN A 29 -21.18 -2.75 8.75
C ASN A 29 -20.07 -1.93 9.44
N SER A 30 -18.84 -1.98 8.92
CA SER A 30 -17.67 -1.33 9.49
C SER A 30 -16.50 -1.35 8.50
N GLY A 31 -15.59 -0.38 8.58
CA GLY A 31 -14.39 -0.31 7.75
C GLY A 31 -14.13 1.09 7.22
N HIS A 32 -13.20 1.21 6.28
CA HIS A 32 -12.64 2.49 5.84
C HIS A 32 -12.68 2.64 4.31
N PRO A 33 -13.87 2.68 3.68
CA PRO A 33 -13.97 2.74 2.23
C PRO A 33 -13.36 4.01 1.63
N THR A 34 -13.41 5.15 2.33
CA THR A 34 -12.81 6.41 1.86
C THR A 34 -11.28 6.33 1.83
N SER A 35 -10.66 5.76 2.87
CA SER A 35 -9.22 5.49 2.91
C SER A 35 -8.76 4.51 1.85
N CYS A 36 -9.65 3.61 1.39
CA CYS A 36 -9.37 2.71 0.27
C CYS A 36 -9.42 3.49 -1.06
N CYS A 37 -10.47 4.28 -1.27
CA CYS A 37 -10.71 4.98 -2.53
C CYS A 37 -9.63 6.01 -2.91
N SER A 38 -8.91 6.60 -1.95
CA SER A 38 -7.82 7.55 -2.20
C SER A 38 -6.60 6.91 -2.88
N MET A 39 -6.42 5.60 -2.73
CA MET A 39 -5.26 4.86 -3.23
C MET A 39 -5.61 3.79 -4.27
N ALA A 40 -6.78 3.89 -4.92
CA ALA A 40 -7.23 2.85 -5.84
C ALA A 40 -6.38 2.76 -7.11
N GLU A 41 -5.98 3.89 -7.70
CA GLU A 41 -5.04 3.92 -8.83
C GLU A 41 -3.65 3.47 -8.40
N ILE A 42 -3.16 3.89 -7.22
CA ILE A 42 -1.89 3.42 -6.67
C ILE A 42 -1.90 1.89 -6.59
N MET A 43 -2.97 1.30 -6.06
CA MET A 43 -3.10 -0.16 -5.96
C MET A 43 -3.20 -0.83 -7.34
N SER A 44 -3.97 -0.27 -8.27
CA SER A 44 -4.10 -0.85 -9.61
C SER A 44 -2.76 -0.84 -10.37
N VAL A 45 -2.04 0.28 -10.35
CA VAL A 45 -0.72 0.42 -10.98
C VAL A 45 0.32 -0.50 -10.33
N LEU A 46 0.33 -0.61 -8.99
CA LEU A 46 1.26 -1.50 -8.30
C LEU A 46 0.99 -2.97 -8.62
N PHE A 47 -0.24 -3.45 -8.44
CA PHE A 47 -0.55 -4.87 -8.57
C PHE A 47 -0.59 -5.37 -10.01
N PHE A 48 -1.01 -4.54 -10.96
CA PHE A 48 -1.34 -5.01 -12.31
C PHE A 48 -0.40 -4.48 -13.38
N LYS A 49 0.60 -3.67 -13.01
CA LYS A 49 1.63 -3.17 -13.94
C LYS A 49 3.05 -3.18 -13.38
N THR A 50 3.23 -2.82 -12.10
CA THR A 50 4.57 -2.50 -11.57
C THR A 50 5.23 -3.66 -10.84
N MET A 51 4.54 -4.28 -9.87
CA MET A 51 5.11 -5.31 -9.02
C MET A 51 5.23 -6.64 -9.76
N ARG A 52 6.26 -7.41 -9.42
CA ARG A 52 6.44 -8.79 -9.85
C ARG A 52 6.18 -9.71 -8.68
N TYR A 53 5.15 -10.52 -8.75
CA TYR A 53 4.83 -11.50 -7.72
C TYR A 53 4.20 -12.73 -8.34
N ARG A 54 4.11 -13.78 -7.53
CA ARG A 54 3.52 -15.06 -7.93
C ARG A 54 2.19 -15.28 -7.23
N LEU A 55 1.13 -15.37 -8.02
CA LEU A 55 -0.21 -15.65 -7.51
C LEU A 55 -0.30 -17.04 -6.86
N ASP A 56 0.36 -18.03 -7.45
CA ASP A 56 0.42 -19.42 -6.97
C ASP A 56 1.32 -19.60 -5.74
N ALA A 57 2.14 -18.60 -5.42
CA ALA A 57 3.04 -18.60 -4.27
C ALA A 57 3.17 -17.18 -3.68
N PRO A 58 2.17 -16.69 -2.92
CA PRO A 58 2.19 -15.31 -2.38
C PRO A 58 3.35 -15.00 -1.42
N ARG A 59 4.01 -16.02 -0.86
CA ARG A 59 5.24 -15.89 -0.04
C ARG A 59 6.53 -16.16 -0.80
N ASP A 60 6.51 -16.16 -2.13
CA ASP A 60 7.70 -16.47 -2.91
C ASP A 60 8.82 -15.46 -2.60
N PRO A 61 10.02 -15.93 -2.20
CA PRO A 61 11.13 -15.08 -1.75
C PRO A 61 11.71 -14.20 -2.87
N SER A 62 11.35 -14.43 -4.13
CA SER A 62 11.75 -13.57 -5.25
C SER A 62 10.71 -12.50 -5.61
N SER A 63 9.50 -12.55 -5.05
CA SER A 63 8.46 -11.55 -5.33
C SER A 63 8.83 -10.17 -4.75
N ASP A 64 8.36 -9.11 -5.40
CA ASP A 64 8.34 -7.79 -4.80
C ASP A 64 7.43 -7.79 -3.55
N ARG A 65 7.74 -6.93 -2.58
CA ARG A 65 6.99 -6.82 -1.32
C ARG A 65 6.10 -5.60 -1.33
N LEU A 66 4.90 -5.74 -0.78
CA LEU A 66 4.01 -4.62 -0.51
C LEU A 66 3.63 -4.59 0.96
N ILE A 67 3.98 -3.50 1.62
CA ILE A 67 3.54 -3.20 2.98
C ILE A 67 2.48 -2.11 2.93
N LEU A 68 1.26 -2.46 3.36
CA LEU A 68 0.19 -1.49 3.57
C LEU A 68 0.33 -0.90 4.98
N SER A 69 1.18 0.12 5.15
CA SER A 69 1.44 0.75 6.46
C SER A 69 0.17 1.39 7.05
N LYS A 70 -0.63 2.03 6.19
CA LYS A 70 -2.01 2.45 6.52
C LYS A 70 -2.98 1.26 6.55
N GLY A 71 -2.73 0.30 7.44
CA GLY A 71 -3.41 -1.00 7.46
C GLY A 71 -4.93 -0.95 7.59
N HIS A 72 -5.51 0.16 8.03
CA HIS A 72 -6.97 0.33 8.08
C HIS A 72 -7.62 0.30 6.69
N ALA A 73 -6.84 0.51 5.61
CA ALA A 73 -7.25 0.32 4.22
C ALA A 73 -7.18 -1.15 3.75
N ALA A 74 -7.09 -2.12 4.66
CA ALA A 74 -7.06 -3.55 4.36
C ALA A 74 -8.02 -4.03 3.25
N PRO A 75 -9.29 -3.54 3.18
CA PRO A 75 -10.22 -3.97 2.14
C PRO A 75 -9.70 -3.81 0.71
N ILE A 76 -8.88 -2.78 0.41
CA ILE A 76 -8.34 -2.61 -0.94
C ILE A 76 -7.18 -3.54 -1.25
N LEU A 77 -6.39 -3.92 -0.24
CA LEU A 77 -5.39 -4.97 -0.37
C LEU A 77 -6.07 -6.30 -0.69
N TYR A 78 -7.16 -6.62 0.00
CA TYR A 78 -7.92 -7.84 -0.23
C TYR A 78 -8.59 -7.82 -1.60
N ALA A 79 -9.19 -6.68 -1.99
CA ALA A 79 -9.78 -6.50 -3.30
C ALA A 79 -8.74 -6.71 -4.42
N ALA A 80 -7.51 -6.19 -4.27
CA ALA A 80 -6.45 -6.36 -5.26
C ALA A 80 -6.02 -7.83 -5.42
N TRP A 81 -5.91 -8.58 -4.32
CA TRP A 81 -5.62 -10.02 -4.40
C TRP A 81 -6.77 -10.84 -4.98
N SER A 82 -8.02 -10.46 -4.69
CA SER A 82 -9.20 -11.10 -5.29
C SER A 82 -9.28 -10.82 -6.79
N GLU A 83 -9.06 -9.57 -7.21
CA GLU A 83 -9.00 -9.15 -8.61
C GLU A 83 -7.84 -9.82 -9.36
N ALA A 84 -6.70 -10.03 -8.69
CA ALA A 84 -5.58 -10.81 -9.24
C ALA A 84 -5.90 -12.32 -9.37
N GLY A 85 -7.03 -12.80 -8.82
CA GLY A 85 -7.51 -14.17 -8.94
C GLY A 85 -7.08 -15.11 -7.81
N LEU A 86 -6.57 -14.60 -6.68
CA LEU A 86 -6.10 -15.46 -5.58
C LEU A 86 -7.25 -16.17 -4.88
N PHE A 87 -8.39 -15.49 -4.75
CA PHE A 87 -9.61 -16.00 -4.14
C PHE A 87 -10.84 -15.27 -4.71
N PRO A 88 -12.03 -15.88 -4.70
CA PRO A 88 -13.21 -15.29 -5.33
C PRO A 88 -13.72 -14.07 -4.57
N GLU A 89 -14.33 -13.11 -5.28
CA GLU A 89 -14.89 -11.88 -4.71
C GLU A 89 -15.88 -12.13 -3.56
N THR A 90 -16.54 -13.30 -3.55
CA THR A 90 -17.49 -13.67 -2.49
C THR A 90 -16.84 -13.75 -1.11
N GLU A 91 -15.54 -14.02 -1.01
CA GLU A 91 -14.82 -13.98 0.26
C GLU A 91 -14.72 -12.56 0.83
N LEU A 92 -14.65 -11.53 -0.02
CA LEU A 92 -14.60 -10.14 0.44
C LEU A 92 -15.85 -9.73 1.21
N LEU A 93 -17.00 -10.34 0.93
CA LEU A 93 -18.25 -10.09 1.64
C LEU A 93 -18.27 -10.66 3.06
N LYS A 94 -17.28 -11.49 3.41
CA LYS A 94 -17.07 -12.05 4.74
C LYS A 94 -16.04 -11.26 5.57
N LEU A 95 -15.62 -10.09 5.08
CA LEU A 95 -14.73 -9.18 5.79
C LEU A 95 -15.15 -9.03 7.27
N ARG A 96 -14.19 -9.18 8.20
CA ARG A 96 -14.36 -9.02 9.66
C ARG A 96 -15.30 -10.04 10.33
N GLN A 97 -15.75 -11.08 9.64
CA GLN A 97 -16.43 -12.19 10.29
C GLN A 97 -15.45 -13.01 11.14
N ILE A 98 -15.92 -13.55 12.26
CA ILE A 98 -15.10 -14.23 13.27
C ILE A 98 -14.35 -15.46 12.73
N ASP A 99 -14.92 -16.11 11.72
CA ASP A 99 -14.45 -17.33 11.07
C ASP A 99 -13.78 -17.06 9.72
N ASN A 100 -13.48 -15.79 9.41
CA ASN A 100 -12.81 -15.40 8.18
C ASN A 100 -11.47 -14.71 8.47
N ASP A 101 -10.44 -15.04 7.69
CA ASP A 101 -9.10 -14.45 7.85
C ASP A 101 -8.95 -13.05 7.22
N LEU A 102 -9.94 -12.59 6.43
CA LEU A 102 -10.00 -11.20 5.97
C LEU A 102 -10.42 -10.29 7.14
N GLU A 103 -9.45 -9.95 7.97
CA GLU A 103 -9.63 -9.14 9.17
C GLU A 103 -9.71 -7.63 8.90
N GLY A 104 -10.09 -6.86 9.91
CA GLY A 104 -10.22 -5.40 9.79
C GLY A 104 -8.91 -4.64 9.51
N HIS A 105 -7.77 -5.28 9.74
CA HIS A 105 -6.41 -4.86 9.40
C HIS A 105 -5.65 -6.10 8.88
N PRO A 106 -4.61 -5.95 8.02
CA PRO A 106 -3.85 -7.09 7.51
C PRO A 106 -3.18 -7.86 8.65
N THR A 107 -3.21 -9.20 8.60
CA THR A 107 -2.47 -10.07 9.52
C THR A 107 -1.79 -11.21 8.78
N PRO A 108 -0.65 -11.73 9.30
CA PRO A 108 0.14 -12.77 8.63
C PRO A 108 -0.50 -14.17 8.65
N ARG A 109 -1.75 -14.29 9.14
CA ARG A 109 -2.57 -15.49 8.88
C ARG A 109 -2.88 -15.61 7.39
N LEU A 110 -3.00 -14.47 6.71
CA LEU A 110 -3.08 -14.40 5.25
C LEU A 110 -1.68 -14.61 4.64
N PRO A 111 -1.51 -15.52 3.66
CA PRO A 111 -0.20 -15.83 3.10
C PRO A 111 0.40 -14.66 2.32
N PHE A 112 -0.42 -13.73 1.83
CA PHE A 112 -0.01 -12.54 1.10
C PHE A 112 0.28 -11.32 2.01
N VAL A 113 0.31 -11.52 3.33
CA VAL A 113 0.64 -10.49 4.32
C VAL A 113 1.84 -10.97 5.13
N ASP A 114 2.93 -10.19 5.12
CA ASP A 114 4.14 -10.50 5.89
C ASP A 114 4.07 -9.99 7.33
N VAL A 115 3.51 -8.79 7.53
CA VAL A 115 3.45 -8.12 8.83
C VAL A 115 2.07 -7.51 9.07
N ALA A 116 1.65 -7.48 10.33
CA ALA A 116 0.42 -6.78 10.72
C ALA A 116 0.67 -5.27 10.84
N THR A 117 -0.24 -4.45 10.32
CA THR A 117 -0.05 -2.99 10.18
C THR A 117 -1.21 -2.17 10.75
N GLY A 118 -1.92 -2.70 11.75
CA GLY A 118 -3.02 -1.97 12.38
C GLY A 118 -2.58 -0.74 13.19
N SER A 119 -1.38 -0.78 13.78
CA SER A 119 -0.76 0.40 14.38
C SER A 119 -0.04 1.20 13.29
N LEU A 120 -0.48 2.43 13.07
CA LEU A 120 0.17 3.36 12.14
C LEU A 120 1.64 3.59 12.52
N GLY A 121 2.45 3.96 11.53
CA GLY A 121 3.84 4.35 11.71
C GLY A 121 4.83 3.18 11.76
N GLN A 122 4.37 1.93 11.74
CA GLN A 122 5.26 0.76 11.87
C GLN A 122 5.63 0.13 10.53
N GLY A 123 4.75 0.20 9.51
CA GLY A 123 4.93 -0.51 8.26
C GLY A 123 6.18 -0.09 7.49
N LEU A 124 6.52 1.21 7.46
CA LEU A 124 7.74 1.67 6.78
C LEU A 124 9.02 1.13 7.44
N SER A 125 9.04 0.95 8.76
CA SER A 125 10.18 0.33 9.45
C SER A 125 10.38 -1.13 9.02
N CYS A 126 9.28 -1.90 8.93
CA CYS A 126 9.33 -3.27 8.42
C CYS A 126 9.76 -3.32 6.94
N ALA A 127 9.21 -2.42 6.11
CA ALA A 127 9.56 -2.30 4.70
C ALA A 127 11.05 -1.97 4.51
N ALA A 128 11.60 -1.06 5.31
CA ALA A 128 13.03 -0.75 5.30
C ALA A 128 13.89 -1.96 5.67
N GLY A 129 13.48 -2.77 6.66
CA GLY A 129 14.13 -4.03 7.00
C GLY A 129 14.11 -5.06 5.86
N MET A 130 12.97 -5.20 5.18
CA MET A 130 12.83 -6.08 4.01
C MET A 130 13.68 -5.62 2.82
N ALA A 131 13.72 -4.31 2.55
CA ALA A 131 14.57 -3.72 1.53
C ALA A 131 16.06 -3.89 1.85
N TYR A 132 16.45 -3.65 3.09
CA TYR A 132 17.82 -3.87 3.58
C TYR A 132 18.23 -5.33 3.38
N THR A 133 17.36 -6.27 3.74
CA THR A 133 17.62 -7.71 3.57
C THR A 133 17.80 -8.08 2.10
N GLY A 134 16.90 -7.61 1.24
CA GLY A 134 16.97 -7.86 -0.21
C GLY A 134 18.26 -7.35 -0.82
N LYS A 135 18.72 -6.17 -0.38
CA LYS A 135 19.93 -5.53 -0.90
C LYS A 135 21.22 -6.16 -0.38
N TYR A 136 21.33 -6.35 0.93
CA TYR A 136 22.61 -6.67 1.57
C TYR A 136 22.80 -8.15 1.91
N PHE A 137 21.72 -8.88 2.17
CA PHE A 137 21.77 -10.30 2.53
C PHE A 137 21.42 -11.20 1.36
N ASP A 138 20.18 -11.09 0.86
CA ASP A 138 19.70 -11.95 -0.22
C ASP A 138 20.36 -11.62 -1.56
N LYS A 139 20.77 -10.36 -1.73
CA LYS A 139 21.28 -9.81 -3.00
C LYS A 139 20.31 -10.11 -4.15
N ALA A 140 19.03 -10.01 -3.85
CA ALA A 140 17.94 -10.33 -4.77
C ALA A 140 17.48 -9.07 -5.52
N SER A 141 16.79 -9.27 -6.64
CA SER A 141 16.31 -8.19 -7.51
C SER A 141 14.92 -7.65 -7.11
N TYR A 142 14.33 -8.17 -6.02
CA TYR A 142 13.01 -7.73 -5.57
C TYR A 142 13.06 -6.31 -5.01
N ARG A 143 11.95 -5.61 -5.18
CA ARG A 143 11.71 -4.27 -4.61
C ARG A 143 10.72 -4.37 -3.46
N THR A 144 10.77 -3.39 -2.57
CA THR A 144 9.81 -3.24 -1.47
C THR A 144 9.04 -1.95 -1.66
N TYR A 145 7.71 -2.03 -1.65
CA TYR A 145 6.78 -0.91 -1.75
C TYR A 145 6.08 -0.75 -0.41
N CYS A 146 5.95 0.48 0.08
CA CYS A 146 5.25 0.77 1.33
C CYS A 146 4.28 1.93 1.12
N ILE A 147 2.98 1.71 1.37
CA ILE A 147 1.94 2.74 1.25
C ILE A 147 1.61 3.28 2.64
N ILE A 148 1.72 4.60 2.79
CA ILE A 148 1.68 5.34 4.06
C ILE A 148 0.60 6.41 3.94
N GLY A 149 -0.21 6.62 4.97
CA GLY A 149 -1.15 7.75 5.02
C GLY A 149 -0.44 9.07 5.38
N ASP A 150 -0.94 10.20 4.88
CA ASP A 150 -0.44 11.51 5.32
C ASP A 150 -0.62 11.76 6.82
N GLY A 151 -1.76 11.37 7.40
CA GLY A 151 -1.98 11.43 8.85
C GLY A 151 -1.02 10.51 9.63
N GLU A 152 -0.69 9.35 9.06
CA GLU A 152 0.30 8.41 9.61
C GLU A 152 1.72 9.00 9.62
N SER A 153 2.06 9.89 8.68
CA SER A 153 3.37 10.54 8.62
C SER A 153 3.70 11.44 9.82
N ALA A 154 2.74 11.68 10.71
CA ALA A 154 2.97 12.35 11.98
C ALA A 154 3.71 11.47 13.00
N GLU A 155 3.69 10.15 12.84
CA GLU A 155 4.40 9.22 13.73
C GLU A 155 5.92 9.36 13.57
N GLY A 156 6.63 9.52 14.68
CA GLY A 156 8.09 9.68 14.70
C GLY A 156 8.83 8.51 14.04
N SER A 157 8.29 7.30 14.17
CA SER A 157 8.84 6.07 13.58
C SER A 157 8.91 6.10 12.05
N ILE A 158 8.05 6.86 11.36
CA ILE A 158 8.16 7.08 9.91
C ILE A 158 9.48 7.78 9.59
N TRP A 159 9.84 8.81 10.35
CA TRP A 159 11.05 9.60 10.15
C TRP A 159 12.32 8.84 10.52
N GLU A 160 12.26 8.00 11.56
CA GLU A 160 13.33 7.06 11.89
C GLU A 160 13.59 6.09 10.73
N ALA A 161 12.54 5.51 10.15
CA ALA A 161 12.65 4.59 9.02
C ALA A 161 13.16 5.28 7.74
N LEU A 162 12.73 6.51 7.45
CA LEU A 162 13.26 7.33 6.36
C LEU A 162 14.75 7.62 6.56
N SER A 163 15.15 7.99 7.78
CA SER A 163 16.56 8.25 8.12
C SER A 163 17.42 7.00 7.92
N PHE A 164 16.93 5.85 8.39
CA PHE A 164 17.57 4.55 8.17
C PHE A 164 17.71 4.25 6.67
N ALA A 165 16.63 4.38 5.89
CA ALA A 165 16.63 4.07 4.47
C ALA A 165 17.58 4.99 3.67
N GLY A 166 17.62 6.28 3.98
CA GLY A 166 18.54 7.24 3.39
C GLY A 166 20.00 6.93 3.73
N HIS A 167 20.30 6.66 5.01
CA HIS A 167 21.64 6.29 5.47
C HIS A 167 22.17 5.04 4.76
N TYR A 168 21.35 3.98 4.69
CA TYR A 168 21.71 2.71 4.05
C TYR A 168 21.45 2.68 2.55
N LYS A 169 21.08 3.80 1.93
CA LYS A 169 20.87 3.95 0.49
C LYS A 169 19.97 2.86 -0.09
N LEU A 170 18.80 2.64 0.51
CA LEU A 170 17.86 1.58 0.10
C LEU A 170 17.13 1.94 -1.21
N ASP A 171 17.84 1.89 -2.34
CA ASP A 171 17.35 2.14 -3.70
C ASP A 171 16.34 1.10 -4.23
N ASN A 172 16.16 0.00 -3.49
CA ASN A 172 15.11 -1.00 -3.70
C ASN A 172 13.84 -0.76 -2.85
N LEU A 173 13.78 0.30 -2.04
CA LEU A 173 12.58 0.73 -1.31
C LEU A 173 11.84 1.85 -2.06
N VAL A 174 10.52 1.76 -2.13
CA VAL A 174 9.62 2.82 -2.61
C VAL A 174 8.61 3.12 -1.51
N ALA A 175 8.70 4.32 -0.93
CA ALA A 175 7.70 4.83 0.00
C ALA A 175 6.68 5.69 -0.77
N ILE A 176 5.40 5.36 -0.65
CA ILE A 176 4.29 6.02 -1.33
C ILE A 176 3.42 6.65 -0.26
N PHE A 177 3.36 7.98 -0.25
CA PHE A 177 2.55 8.74 0.68
C PHE A 177 1.21 9.09 0.02
N ASP A 178 0.13 8.51 0.52
CA ASP A 178 -1.25 8.84 0.13
C ASP A 178 -1.67 10.14 0.83
N ILE A 179 -1.40 11.27 0.16
CA ILE A 179 -1.74 12.61 0.63
C ILE A 179 -3.17 12.96 0.22
N ASN A 180 -4.14 12.40 0.94
CA ASN A 180 -5.57 12.65 0.72
C ASN A 180 -6.16 13.80 1.55
N ARG A 181 -5.29 14.54 2.27
CA ARG A 181 -5.57 15.75 3.08
C ARG A 181 -6.19 15.50 4.44
N LEU A 182 -6.73 14.31 4.72
CA LEU A 182 -7.60 14.07 5.86
C LEU A 182 -7.08 12.95 6.76
N GLY A 183 -6.97 13.25 8.05
CA GLY A 183 -6.80 12.24 9.08
C GLY A 183 -8.15 11.63 9.48
N GLN A 184 -8.17 10.99 10.65
CA GLN A 184 -9.39 10.35 11.16
C GLN A 184 -10.46 11.38 11.57
N SER A 185 -10.07 12.47 12.22
CA SER A 185 -11.01 13.45 12.81
C SER A 185 -10.92 14.83 12.19
N GLU A 186 -9.80 15.17 11.54
CA GLU A 186 -9.48 16.54 11.09
C GLU A 186 -8.60 16.49 9.82
N PRO A 187 -8.47 17.60 9.09
CA PRO A 187 -7.43 17.75 8.09
C PRO A 187 -6.03 17.50 8.67
N THR A 188 -5.15 16.88 7.88
CA THR A 188 -3.75 16.68 8.26
C THR A 188 -3.00 18.01 8.28
N ALA A 189 -1.90 18.08 9.05
CA ALA A 189 -1.20 19.33 9.34
C ALA A 189 -0.78 20.12 8.10
N PHE A 190 -0.39 19.43 7.03
CA PHE A 190 0.04 20.07 5.77
C PHE A 190 -1.02 20.04 4.68
N GLN A 191 -2.14 19.33 4.88
CA GLN A 191 -3.19 19.21 3.87
C GLN A 191 -2.58 18.80 2.50
N HIS A 192 -2.80 19.59 1.44
CA HIS A 192 -2.19 19.39 0.12
C HIS A 192 -0.96 20.28 -0.15
N GLN A 193 -0.24 20.73 0.89
CA GLN A 193 1.01 21.47 0.70
C GLN A 193 2.15 20.53 0.28
N MET A 194 2.10 20.08 -0.98
CA MET A 194 2.98 19.03 -1.52
C MET A 194 4.47 19.38 -1.43
N GLU A 195 4.81 20.67 -1.55
CA GLU A 195 6.20 21.13 -1.41
C GLU A 195 6.78 20.88 -0.01
N ILE A 196 5.94 20.91 1.04
CA ILE A 196 6.40 20.60 2.40
C ILE A 196 6.72 19.11 2.52
N TYR A 197 5.85 18.23 2.03
CA TYR A 197 6.11 16.79 2.01
C TYR A 197 7.36 16.47 1.19
N LYS A 198 7.48 17.05 -0.01
CA LYS A 198 8.66 16.89 -0.87
C LYS A 198 9.94 17.33 -0.18
N THR A 199 9.97 18.54 0.36
CA THR A 199 11.15 19.09 1.05
C THR A 199 11.57 18.23 2.23
N ARG A 200 10.60 17.70 3.00
CA ARG A 200 10.88 16.80 4.11
C ARG A 200 11.42 15.45 3.65
N LEU A 201 10.89 14.85 2.60
CA LEU A 201 11.40 13.56 2.12
C LEU A 201 12.79 13.71 1.49
N ASP A 202 13.02 14.78 0.72
CA ASP A 202 14.32 15.10 0.13
C ASP A 202 15.39 15.32 1.21
N SER A 203 15.06 15.96 2.34
CA SER A 203 16.01 16.18 3.44
C SER A 203 16.43 14.90 4.17
N PHE A 204 15.68 13.81 4.02
CA PHE A 204 16.02 12.47 4.50
C PHE A 204 16.71 11.60 3.44
N GLY A 205 17.09 12.18 2.29
CA GLY A 205 17.89 11.52 1.25
C GLY A 205 17.07 10.72 0.24
N PHE A 206 15.76 10.95 0.16
CA PHE A 206 14.91 10.34 -0.85
C PHE A 206 14.91 11.14 -2.16
N ASN A 207 14.74 10.43 -3.28
CA ASN A 207 14.44 11.03 -4.57
C ASN A 207 12.91 11.17 -4.71
N THR A 208 12.37 12.33 -4.37
CA THR A 208 10.92 12.52 -4.20
C THR A 208 10.25 13.10 -5.44
N TYR A 209 9.18 12.43 -5.88
CA TYR A 209 8.29 12.87 -6.96
C TYR A 209 6.91 13.20 -6.39
N VAL A 210 6.35 14.33 -6.83
CA VAL A 210 4.95 14.68 -6.60
C VAL A 210 4.18 14.31 -7.86
N ILE A 211 3.12 13.53 -7.70
CA ILE A 211 2.28 13.03 -8.79
C ILE A 211 0.81 13.35 -8.50
N ASP A 212 -0.03 13.31 -9.54
CA ASP A 212 -1.46 13.12 -9.33
C ASP A 212 -1.70 11.66 -8.95
N GLY A 213 -2.15 11.42 -7.72
CA GLY A 213 -2.40 10.07 -7.21
C GLY A 213 -3.55 9.33 -7.91
N HIS A 214 -4.33 10.02 -8.75
CA HIS A 214 -5.42 9.47 -9.54
C HIS A 214 -5.11 9.41 -11.05
N ASP A 215 -3.91 9.80 -11.47
CA ASP A 215 -3.44 9.53 -12.82
C ASP A 215 -2.64 8.22 -12.84
N VAL A 216 -3.02 7.32 -13.76
CA VAL A 216 -2.41 5.98 -13.90
C VAL A 216 -1.25 5.97 -14.90
N GLU A 217 -1.01 7.07 -15.60
CA GLU A 217 0.05 7.22 -16.61
C GLU A 217 1.45 7.30 -16.01
#